data_AF-A0A1G8I802-F1
#
_entry.id   AF-A0A1G8I802-F1
#
_cell.length_a   1.000
_cell.length_b   1.000
_cell.length_c   1.000
_cell.angle_alpha   90.00
_cell.angle_beta   90.00
_cell.angle_gamma   90.00
#
_symmetry.space_group_name_H-M   'P 1'
#
loop_
_entity.id
_entity.type
_entity.pdbx_description
1 polymer ?
#
loop_
_entity_poly.entity_id
_entity_poly.type
_entity_poly.pdbx_seq_one_letter_code
_entity_poly.pdbx_strand_id
1 'polypeptide(L)' 'MATLMDRVRAYLRSPKGRQNIEKAKRMARDPRTQEKARGLLNRWRSRRH' A
#
# COMPACT_ATOMS: atom_id res chain seq x y z
N MET A 1 -17.26 -11.36 -19.77
CA MET A 1 -16.72 -10.01 -19.51
C MET A 1 -15.84 -10.07 -18.28
N ALA A 2 -14.52 -9.90 -18.43
CA ALA A 2 -13.63 -9.85 -17.27
C ALA A 2 -13.92 -8.55 -16.50
N THR A 3 -14.46 -8.68 -15.29
CA THR A 3 -14.76 -7.52 -14.44
C THR A 3 -13.47 -6.94 -13.88
N LEU A 4 -13.50 -5.67 -13.46
CA LEU A 4 -12.37 -5.00 -12.79
C LEU A 4 -11.79 -5.85 -11.63
N MET A 5 -12.66 -6.57 -10.92
CA MET A 5 -12.26 -7.46 -9.84
C MET A 5 -11.43 -8.67 -10.31
N ASP A 6 -11.71 -9.20 -11.50
CA ASP A 6 -10.95 -10.32 -12.06
C ASP A 6 -9.53 -9.88 -12.43
N ARG A 7 -9.38 -8.68 -13.01
CA ARG A 7 -8.07 -8.06 -13.28
C ARG A 7 -7.28 -7.79 -12.00
N VAL A 8 -7.92 -7.29 -10.94
CA VAL A 8 -7.27 -7.09 -9.64
C VAL A 8 -6.83 -8.44 -9.07
N ARG A 9 -7.69 -9.47 -9.12
CA ARG A 9 -7.36 -10.81 -8.62
C ARG A 9 -6.24 -11.47 -9.41
N ALA A 10 -6.22 -11.31 -10.74
CA ALA A 10 -5.14 -11.74 -11.61
C ALA A 10 -3.83 -10.97 -11.34
N TYR A 11 -3.92 -9.66 -11.12
CA TYR A 11 -2.77 -8.82 -10.77
C TYR A 11 -2.16 -9.22 -9.43
N LEU A 12 -2.98 -9.43 -8.40
CA LEU A 12 -2.57 -9.88 -7.08
C LEU A 12 -1.95 -11.29 -7.12
N ARG A 13 -2.42 -12.15 -8.04
CA ARG A 13 -1.83 -13.49 -8.29
C ARG A 13 -0.53 -13.43 -9.10
N SER A 14 -0.27 -12.33 -9.82
CA SER A 14 0.97 -12.15 -10.59
C SER A 14 2.19 -11.96 -9.67
N PRO A 15 3.41 -12.30 -10.15
CA PRO A 15 4.64 -12.08 -9.38
C PRO A 15 4.86 -10.61 -8.99
N LYS A 16 4.42 -9.66 -9.83
CA LYS A 16 4.45 -8.22 -9.50
C LYS A 16 3.50 -7.86 -8.35
N GLY A 17 2.31 -8.47 -8.31
CA GLY A 17 1.35 -8.28 -7.23
C GLY A 17 1.84 -8.84 -5.91
N ARG A 18 2.42 -10.05 -5.93
CA ARG A 18 3.04 -10.66 -4.75
C ARG A 18 4.18 -9.82 -4.19
N GLN A 19 5.10 -9.33 -5.03
CA GLN A 19 6.16 -8.43 -4.58
C GLN A 19 5.61 -7.15 -3.94
N ASN A 20 4.58 -6.55 -4.52
CA ASN A 20 3.95 -5.36 -3.95
C ASN A 20 3.27 -5.65 -2.60
N ILE A 21 2.59 -6.79 -2.46
CA ILE A 21 2.00 -7.22 -1.19
C ILE A 21 3.09 -7.50 -0.15
N GLU A 22 4.19 -8.16 -0.52
CA GLU A 22 5.30 -8.41 0.40
C GLU A 22 6.00 -7.13 0.83
N LYS A 23 6.23 -6.20 -0.11
CA LYS A 23 6.79 -4.88 0.19
C LYS A 23 5.86 -4.09 1.12
N ALA A 24 4.55 -4.13 0.86
CA ALA A 24 3.55 -3.53 1.73
C ALA A 24 3.51 -4.18 3.11
N LYS A 25 3.55 -5.52 3.21
CA LYS A 25 3.63 -6.25 4.49
C LYS A 25 4.89 -5.92 5.26
N ARG A 26 6.03 -5.82 4.57
CA ARG A 26 7.33 -5.46 5.17
C ARG A 26 7.31 -4.02 5.68
N MET A 27 6.77 -3.09 4.91
CA MET A 27 6.55 -1.70 5.33
C MET A 27 5.57 -1.60 6.50
N ALA A 28 4.50 -2.40 6.50
CA ALA A 28 3.49 -2.42 7.58
C ALA A 28 4.03 -3.02 8.89
N ARG A 29 4.95 -3.99 8.78
CA ARG A 29 5.65 -4.60 9.92
C ARG A 29 6.72 -3.70 10.53
N ASP A 30 7.16 -2.66 9.82
CA ASP A 30 8.22 -1.79 10.29
C ASP A 30 7.63 -0.59 11.05
N PRO A 31 7.82 -0.51 12.39
CA PRO A 31 7.29 0.60 13.18
C PRO A 31 7.89 1.94 12.78
N ARG A 32 9.14 1.97 12.28
CA ARG A 32 9.80 3.20 11.82
C ARG A 32 9.15 3.74 10.55
N THR A 33 8.61 2.86 9.72
CA THR A 33 7.85 3.25 8.53
C THR A 33 6.49 3.82 8.93
N GLN A 34 5.84 3.26 9.97
CA GLN A 34 4.60 3.83 10.51
C GLN A 34 4.79 5.23 11.09
N GLU A 35 5.87 5.48 11.83
CA GLU A 35 6.15 6.81 12.38
C GLU A 35 6.39 7.85 11.27
N LYS A 36 7.18 7.49 10.25
CA LYS A 36 7.34 8.33 9.05
C LYS A 36 6.02 8.57 8.33
N ALA A 37 5.22 7.53 8.14
CA ALA A 37 3.92 7.64 7.49
C ALA A 37 2.97 8.54 8.29
N ARG A 38 2.90 8.38 9.62
CA ARG A 38 2.13 9.25 10.51
C ARG A 38 2.60 10.70 10.45
N GLY A 39 3.90 10.95 10.44
CA GLY A 39 4.46 12.30 10.31
C GLY A 39 4.08 12.96 8.98
N LEU A 40 4.16 12.21 7.88
CA LEU A 40 3.74 12.69 6.55
C LEU A 40 2.23 12.94 6.47
N LEU A 41 1.42 12.02 7.02
CA LEU A 41 -0.03 12.15 7.12
C LEU A 41 -0.44 13.38 7.93
N ASN A 42 0.20 13.61 9.09
CA ASN A 42 -0.05 14.78 9.92
C ASN A 42 0.30 16.07 9.18
N ARG A 43 1.45 16.13 8.50
CA ARG A 43 1.82 17.30 7.66
C ARG A 43 0.83 17.54 6.53
N TRP A 44 0.37 16.49 5.87
CA TRP A 44 -0.60 16.60 4.79
C TRP A 44 -1.98 17.05 5.28
N ARG A 45 -2.41 16.55 6.45
CA ARG A 45 -3.65 16.96 7.12
C ARG A 45 -3.59 18.42 7.57
N SER A 46 -2.45 18.88 8.11
CA SER A 46 -2.23 20.28 8.48
C SER A 46 -2.11 21.23 7.29
N ARG A 47 -1.74 20.74 6.09
CA ARG A 47 -1.74 21.55 4.85
C ARG A 47 -3.12 21.71 4.21
N ARG A 48 -4.09 20.89 4.62
CA ARG A 48 -5.44 20.90 4.05
C ARG A 48 -6.43 21.72 4.88
N HIS A 49 -5.93 22.33 5.96
CA HIS A 49 -6.69 23.07 6.95
C HIS A 49 -6.13 24.48 7.07
#